data_AF-Q18FM9-F1
#
_entry.id   AF-Q18FM9-F1
#
_cell.length_a   1.000
_cell.length_b   1.000
_cell.length_c   1.000
_cell.angle_alpha   90.00
_cell.angle_beta   90.00
_cell.angle_gamma   90.00
#
_symmetry.space_group_name_H-M   'P 1'
#
loop_
_entity.id
_entity.type
_entity.pdbx_description
1 polymer ?
#
loop_
_entity_poly.entity_id
_entity_poly.type
_entity_poly.pdbx_seq_one_letter_code
_entity_poly.pdbx_strand_id
1 'polypeptide(L)'
;MMVTTHVAAGLLLAVSVATFAPDFAIPAAIGAIIGGILPDIDFFIGAHRRTLHFPVYYTVAGGSVGLITIMTPSSLTVGITVGLLTAGIHSLSDWFGAGEELRPWERTSQRAVYIHPRQQWLRPQYVIRYDGAPEDLALTFALAVPAALTFDGWLRAIVIIGIVIAGGYTITRKYIPRWLEL
;
A
#
# COMPACT_ATOMS: atom_id res chain seq x y z
N MET A 1 -1.81 7.20 1.57
CA MET A 1 -3.21 7.04 1.08
C MET A 1 -3.90 6.13 2.08
N MET A 2 -5.09 5.59 1.81
CA MET A 2 -5.60 4.50 2.66
C MET A 2 -4.71 3.26 2.53
N VAL A 3 -4.55 2.53 3.64
CA VAL A 3 -3.93 1.18 3.64
C VAL A 3 -4.60 0.24 2.61
N THR A 4 -5.91 0.35 2.44
CA THR A 4 -6.67 -0.43 1.44
C THR A 4 -6.27 -0.08 0.00
N THR A 5 -5.94 1.18 -0.28
CA THR A 5 -5.39 1.60 -1.58
C THR A 5 -4.01 0.99 -1.83
N HIS A 6 -3.15 0.96 -0.81
CA HIS A 6 -1.82 0.34 -0.90
C HIS A 6 -1.90 -1.18 -1.11
N VAL A 7 -2.80 -1.86 -0.39
CA VAL A 7 -3.09 -3.28 -0.60
C VAL A 7 -3.65 -3.54 -2.00
N ALA A 8 -4.57 -2.70 -2.49
CA ALA A 8 -5.11 -2.83 -3.84
C ALA A 8 -4.03 -2.66 -4.92
N ALA A 9 -3.11 -1.70 -4.74
CA ALA A 9 -1.96 -1.51 -5.63
C ALA A 9 -1.05 -2.74 -5.67
N GLY A 10 -0.77 -3.33 -4.50
CA GLY A 10 -0.01 -4.59 -4.42
C GLY A 10 -0.73 -5.75 -5.10
N LEU A 11 -2.03 -5.89 -4.86
CA LEU A 11 -2.83 -6.95 -5.47
C LEU A 11 -2.87 -6.83 -7.00
N LEU A 12 -2.83 -5.61 -7.54
CA LEU A 12 -2.67 -5.39 -8.98
C LEU A 12 -1.33 -5.91 -9.52
N LEU A 13 -0.24 -5.83 -8.74
CA LEU A 13 1.01 -6.52 -9.10
C LEU A 13 0.81 -8.05 -9.07
N ALA A 14 0.14 -8.56 -8.03
CA ALA A 14 -0.13 -9.98 -7.90
C ALA A 14 -1.02 -10.53 -9.04
N VAL A 15 -1.93 -9.72 -9.60
CA VAL A 15 -2.71 -10.06 -10.81
C VAL A 15 -1.78 -10.37 -11.98
N SER A 16 -0.72 -9.59 -12.17
CA SER A 16 0.27 -9.87 -13.23
C SER A 16 0.91 -11.24 -13.03
N VAL A 17 1.32 -11.57 -11.81
CA VAL A 17 1.88 -12.89 -11.49
C VAL A 17 0.86 -14.00 -11.73
N ALA A 18 -0.37 -13.85 -11.22
CA ALA A 18 -1.42 -14.84 -11.40
C ALA A 18 -1.78 -15.09 -12.88
N THR A 19 -1.65 -14.07 -13.73
CA THR A 19 -1.92 -14.16 -15.17
C THR A 19 -0.84 -14.96 -15.91
N PHE A 20 0.44 -14.75 -15.59
CA PHE A 20 1.56 -15.36 -16.32
C PHE A 20 2.13 -16.61 -15.65
N ALA A 21 1.93 -16.77 -14.34
CA ALA A 21 2.45 -17.87 -13.54
C ALA A 21 1.46 -18.22 -12.40
N PRO A 22 0.31 -18.82 -12.74
CA PRO A 22 -0.82 -19.01 -11.81
C PRO A 22 -0.46 -19.86 -10.58
N ASP A 23 0.52 -20.76 -10.68
CA ASP A 23 1.03 -21.56 -9.55
C ASP A 23 1.54 -20.70 -8.38
N PHE A 24 1.91 -19.43 -8.66
CA PHE A 24 2.37 -18.48 -7.66
C PHE A 24 1.34 -17.39 -7.32
N ALA A 25 0.08 -17.54 -7.74
CA ALA A 25 -0.97 -16.55 -7.47
C ALA A 25 -1.17 -16.31 -5.96
N ILE A 26 -1.25 -17.38 -5.15
CA ILE A 26 -1.42 -17.30 -3.70
C ILE A 26 -0.22 -16.62 -3.02
N PRO A 27 1.04 -17.06 -3.20
CA PRO A 27 2.18 -16.39 -2.56
C PRO A 27 2.32 -14.93 -3.01
N ALA A 28 2.05 -14.61 -4.29
CA ALA A 28 2.04 -13.23 -4.76
C ALA A 28 0.97 -12.39 -4.05
N ALA A 29 -0.26 -12.89 -3.93
CA ALA A 29 -1.35 -12.17 -3.26
C ALA A 29 -1.07 -11.97 -1.76
N ILE A 30 -0.52 -12.98 -1.07
CA ILE A 30 -0.10 -12.86 0.34
C ILE A 30 1.01 -11.81 0.47
N GLY A 31 2.03 -11.87 -0.38
CA GLY A 31 3.11 -10.89 -0.43
C GLY A 31 2.56 -9.47 -0.61
N ALA A 32 1.67 -9.27 -1.59
CA ALA A 32 1.01 -8.00 -1.85
C ALA A 32 0.23 -7.48 -0.64
N ILE A 33 -0.57 -8.31 0.03
CA ILE A 33 -1.33 -7.91 1.22
C ILE A 33 -0.37 -7.49 2.34
N ILE A 34 0.65 -8.31 2.63
CA ILE A 34 1.64 -8.00 3.68
C ILE A 34 2.38 -6.72 3.35
N GLY A 35 2.92 -6.58 2.14
CA GLY A 35 3.65 -5.39 1.71
C GLY A 35 2.79 -4.13 1.67
N GLY A 36 1.50 -4.28 1.37
CA GLY A 36 0.53 -3.19 1.38
C GLY A 36 0.16 -2.71 2.78
N ILE A 37 0.29 -3.56 3.82
CA ILE A 37 -0.04 -3.21 5.21
C ILE A 37 1.21 -2.81 6.01
N LEU A 38 2.32 -3.50 5.78
CA LEU A 38 3.48 -3.49 6.69
C LEU A 38 4.09 -2.11 6.93
N PRO A 39 4.25 -1.21 5.93
CA PRO A 39 4.78 0.13 6.18
C PRO A 39 3.93 0.92 7.20
N ASP A 40 2.60 0.88 7.09
CA ASP A 40 1.66 1.62 7.96
C ASP A 40 1.69 1.18 9.43
N ILE A 41 2.27 0.02 9.74
CA ILE A 41 2.43 -0.43 11.14
C ILE A 41 3.28 0.58 11.93
N ASP A 42 4.13 1.38 11.28
CA ASP A 42 4.89 2.43 11.96
C ASP A 42 4.04 3.54 12.58
N PHE A 43 2.76 3.65 12.24
CA PHE A 43 1.80 4.49 12.96
C PHE A 43 1.70 4.09 14.45
N PHE A 44 1.83 2.80 14.76
CA PHE A 44 1.67 2.27 16.12
C PHE A 44 2.98 2.11 16.89
N ILE A 45 4.09 1.89 16.19
CA ILE A 45 5.36 1.48 16.81
C ILE A 45 6.52 2.44 16.56
N GLY A 46 6.29 3.56 15.87
CA GLY A 46 7.36 4.48 15.50
C GLY A 46 6.89 5.83 14.97
N ALA A 47 7.73 6.43 14.14
CA ALA A 47 7.40 7.64 13.41
C ALA A 47 6.74 7.24 12.08
N HIS A 48 5.46 7.55 11.95
CA HIS A 48 4.69 7.23 10.76
C HIS A 48 5.36 7.79 9.49
N ARG A 49 5.37 7.00 8.41
CA ARG A 49 6.03 7.34 7.13
C ARG A 49 7.54 7.56 7.22
N ARG A 50 8.15 6.96 8.23
CA ARG A 50 9.61 6.97 8.44
C ARG A 50 10.12 5.66 8.99
N THR A 51 9.58 5.14 10.09
CA THR A 51 10.21 4.01 10.78
C THR A 51 10.11 2.72 9.98
N LEU A 52 9.00 2.48 9.27
CA LEU A 52 8.84 1.31 8.40
C LEU A 52 8.60 1.67 6.93
N HIS A 53 8.49 2.95 6.59
CA HIS A 53 8.38 3.38 5.20
C HIS A 53 9.76 3.57 4.58
N PHE A 54 10.20 2.58 3.82
CA PHE A 54 11.50 2.58 3.14
C PHE A 54 11.34 2.59 1.61
N PRO A 55 10.90 3.70 0.99
CA PRO A 55 10.58 3.72 -0.45
C PRO A 55 11.76 3.31 -1.33
N VAL A 56 12.98 3.73 -0.97
CA VAL A 56 14.19 3.35 -1.73
C VAL A 56 14.62 1.92 -1.43
N TYR A 57 14.74 1.54 -0.15
CA TYR A 57 15.30 0.23 0.20
C TYR A 57 14.36 -0.92 -0.15
N TYR A 58 13.05 -0.77 0.02
CA TYR A 58 12.10 -1.78 -0.43
C TYR A 58 12.11 -1.96 -1.94
N THR A 59 12.20 -0.87 -2.70
CA THR A 59 12.27 -0.94 -4.17
C THR A 59 13.55 -1.65 -4.63
N VAL A 60 14.70 -1.29 -4.06
CA VAL A 60 16.00 -1.91 -4.40
C VAL A 60 16.03 -3.38 -3.99
N ALA A 61 15.57 -3.69 -2.77
CA ALA A 61 15.51 -5.07 -2.27
C ALA A 61 14.53 -5.91 -3.10
N GLY A 62 13.35 -5.40 -3.38
CA GLY A 62 12.34 -6.06 -4.22
C GLY A 62 12.85 -6.32 -5.63
N GLY A 63 13.53 -5.35 -6.25
CA GLY A 63 14.18 -5.55 -7.55
C GLY A 63 15.26 -6.63 -7.50
N SER A 64 16.11 -6.62 -6.47
CA SER A 64 17.20 -7.58 -6.30
C SER A 64 16.67 -9.01 -6.09
N VAL A 65 15.68 -9.19 -5.21
CA VAL A 65 15.03 -10.49 -5.00
C VAL A 65 14.20 -10.90 -6.22
N GLY A 66 13.65 -9.94 -6.96
CA GLY A 66 12.97 -10.19 -8.23
C GLY A 66 13.89 -10.81 -9.28
N LEU A 67 15.14 -10.35 -9.40
CA LEU A 67 16.13 -10.96 -10.28
C LEU A 67 16.41 -12.42 -9.89
N ILE A 68 16.53 -12.71 -8.59
CA ILE A 68 16.68 -14.08 -8.09
C ILE A 68 15.43 -14.90 -8.42
N THR A 69 14.24 -14.33 -8.22
CA THR A 69 12.96 -15.00 -8.49
C THR A 69 12.80 -15.42 -9.95
N ILE A 70 13.31 -14.61 -10.90
CA ILE A 70 13.30 -14.95 -12.32
C ILE A 70 14.20 -16.15 -12.61
N MET A 71 15.35 -16.26 -11.93
CA MET A 71 16.30 -17.36 -12.12
C MET A 71 15.87 -18.65 -11.41
N THR A 72 15.26 -18.53 -10.22
CA THR A 72 14.86 -19.65 -9.35
C THR A 72 13.48 -19.39 -8.73
N PRO A 73 12.39 -19.49 -9.51
CA PRO A 73 11.05 -19.18 -9.03
C PRO A 73 10.60 -20.22 -7.99
N SER A 74 10.13 -19.73 -6.86
CA SER A 74 9.53 -20.52 -5.78
C SER A 74 8.45 -19.69 -5.09
N SER A 75 7.54 -20.33 -4.36
CA SER A 75 6.50 -19.62 -3.61
C SER A 75 7.10 -18.59 -2.65
N LEU A 76 8.25 -18.90 -2.03
CA LEU A 76 8.92 -18.00 -1.12
C LEU A 76 9.53 -16.78 -1.84
N THR A 77 10.28 -17.01 -2.92
CA THR A 77 10.94 -15.93 -3.67
C THR A 77 9.92 -14.99 -4.33
N VAL A 78 8.82 -15.54 -4.85
CA VAL A 78 7.70 -14.75 -5.39
C VAL A 78 7.01 -13.93 -4.30
N GLY A 79 6.64 -14.54 -3.18
CA GLY A 79 5.96 -13.84 -2.09
C GLY A 79 6.82 -12.70 -1.51
N ILE A 80 8.11 -12.94 -1.30
CA ILE A 80 9.05 -11.92 -0.83
C ILE A 80 9.20 -10.80 -1.87
N THR A 81 9.38 -11.13 -3.15
CA THR A 81 9.51 -10.13 -4.21
C THR A 81 8.29 -9.24 -4.29
N VAL A 82 7.10 -9.81 -4.38
CA VAL A 82 5.85 -9.04 -4.49
C VAL A 82 5.61 -8.23 -3.22
N GLY A 83 5.91 -8.78 -2.04
CA GLY A 83 5.81 -8.04 -0.78
C GLY A 83 6.74 -6.83 -0.68
N LEU A 84 8.02 -7.01 -1.03
CA LEU A 84 8.99 -5.91 -1.03
C LEU A 84 8.63 -4.84 -2.07
N LEU A 85 8.27 -5.24 -3.29
CA LEU A 85 7.85 -4.30 -4.32
C LEU A 85 6.58 -3.55 -3.91
N THR A 86 5.62 -4.24 -3.30
CA THR A 86 4.39 -3.59 -2.79
C THR A 86 4.71 -2.62 -1.66
N ALA A 87 5.57 -2.98 -0.71
CA ALA A 87 5.98 -2.07 0.37
C ALA A 87 6.73 -0.84 -0.17
N GLY A 88 7.51 -1.01 -1.24
CA GLY A 88 8.14 0.08 -1.98
C GLY A 88 7.12 0.99 -2.65
N ILE A 89 6.16 0.43 -3.37
CA ILE A 89 5.06 1.17 -4.01
C ILE A 89 4.22 1.90 -2.97
N HIS A 90 3.82 1.24 -1.88
CA HIS A 90 3.12 1.84 -0.75
C HIS A 90 3.89 3.09 -0.30
N SER A 91 5.12 2.90 0.16
CA SER A 91 5.93 3.98 0.73
C SER A 91 6.15 5.12 -0.26
N LEU A 92 6.39 4.83 -1.54
CA LEU A 92 6.58 5.86 -2.56
C LEU A 92 5.27 6.59 -2.86
N SER A 93 4.16 5.86 -2.89
CA SER A 93 2.87 6.39 -3.29
C SER A 93 2.35 7.43 -2.30
N ASP A 94 2.72 7.35 -1.02
CA ASP A 94 2.40 8.39 -0.01
C ASP A 94 2.95 9.77 -0.34
N TRP A 95 4.00 9.86 -1.17
CA TRP A 95 4.48 11.15 -1.67
C TRP A 95 3.41 11.90 -2.47
N PHE A 96 2.55 11.18 -3.18
CA PHE A 96 1.46 11.76 -3.98
C PHE A 96 0.22 12.10 -3.15
N GLY A 97 0.17 11.68 -1.88
CA GLY A 97 -0.92 11.98 -0.95
C GLY A 97 -0.74 13.28 -0.18
N ALA A 98 -1.49 13.38 0.92
CA ALA A 98 -1.34 14.41 1.95
C ALA A 98 -0.17 14.11 2.91
N GLY A 99 0.07 14.98 3.88
CA GLY A 99 1.08 14.74 4.91
C GLY A 99 0.68 13.65 5.92
N GLU A 100 1.58 13.41 6.89
CA GLU A 100 1.43 12.39 7.94
C GLU A 100 0.50 12.77 9.10
N GLU A 101 -0.03 14.00 9.10
CA GLU A 101 -0.89 14.50 10.16
C GLU A 101 -2.24 13.78 10.28
N LEU A 102 -2.84 13.81 11.48
CA LEU A 102 -4.15 13.21 11.76
C LEU A 102 -5.30 13.85 10.96
N ARG A 103 -5.20 15.16 10.71
CA ARG A 103 -6.17 16.00 9.97
C ARG A 103 -5.56 16.54 8.65
N PRO A 104 -5.26 15.66 7.68
CA PRO A 104 -4.51 16.01 6.47
C PRO A 104 -5.18 17.04 5.56
N TRP A 105 -6.50 17.23 5.70
CA TRP A 105 -7.23 18.28 4.98
C TRP A 105 -6.91 19.70 5.48
N GLU A 106 -6.28 19.86 6.64
CA GLU A 106 -5.84 21.16 7.17
C GLU A 106 -4.46 21.57 6.64
N ARG A 107 -3.70 20.63 6.07
CA ARG A 107 -2.40 20.87 5.41
C ARG A 107 -1.35 21.54 6.31
N THR A 108 -1.28 21.07 7.55
CA THR A 108 -0.39 21.64 8.57
C THR A 108 1.01 21.03 8.55
N SER A 109 1.20 19.84 7.96
CA SER A 109 2.52 19.23 7.80
C SER A 109 3.12 19.48 6.42
N GLN A 110 4.45 19.61 6.39
CA GLN A 110 5.25 19.62 5.16
C GLN A 110 5.96 18.28 4.93
N ARG A 111 5.52 17.22 5.63
CA ARG A 111 6.16 15.89 5.62
C ARG A 111 5.23 14.86 4.99
N ALA A 112 5.63 14.31 3.85
CA ALA A 112 4.94 13.21 3.19
C ALA A 112 5.57 11.87 3.55
N VAL A 113 6.77 11.59 3.03
CA VAL A 113 7.51 10.35 3.29
C VAL A 113 8.99 10.65 3.48
N TYR A 114 9.63 9.93 4.41
CA TYR A 114 11.05 10.11 4.69
C TYR A 114 11.93 9.28 3.75
N ILE A 115 12.96 9.93 3.17
CA ILE A 115 13.94 9.31 2.28
C ILE A 115 15.23 9.09 3.04
N HIS A 116 15.39 7.88 3.59
CA HIS A 116 16.53 7.49 4.43
C HIS A 116 17.90 7.76 3.80
N PRO A 117 18.18 7.42 2.51
CA PRO A 117 19.48 7.69 1.92
C PRO A 117 19.85 9.18 1.86
N ARG A 118 18.85 10.06 1.84
CA ARG A 118 19.03 11.52 1.79
C ARG A 118 18.70 12.22 3.12
N GLN A 119 18.33 11.43 4.14
CA GLN A 119 17.94 11.89 5.46
C GLN A 119 16.91 13.03 5.49
N GLN A 120 15.99 13.07 4.52
CA GLN A 120 15.06 14.20 4.33
C GLN A 120 13.63 13.74 4.14
N TRP A 121 12.68 14.62 4.49
CA TRP A 121 11.27 14.46 4.16
C TRP A 121 10.99 14.99 2.75
N LEU A 122 10.20 14.25 1.99
CA LEU A 122 9.55 14.81 0.81
C LEU A 122 8.34 15.66 1.23
N ARG A 123 8.05 16.70 0.46
CA ARG A 123 6.84 17.51 0.64
C ARG A 123 5.62 16.81 0.02
N PRO A 124 4.44 16.86 0.66
CA PRO A 124 3.22 16.28 0.10
C PRO A 124 2.82 16.97 -1.20
N GLN A 125 2.40 16.17 -2.19
CA GLN A 125 1.95 16.70 -3.48
C GLN A 125 0.43 16.93 -3.55
N TYR A 126 -0.35 16.29 -2.69
CA TYR A 126 -1.82 16.40 -2.67
C TYR A 126 -2.49 16.06 -4.01
N VAL A 127 -1.93 15.12 -4.78
CA VAL A 127 -2.62 14.55 -5.95
C VAL A 127 -3.88 13.83 -5.47
N ILE A 128 -3.74 13.03 -4.41
CA ILE A 128 -4.85 12.58 -3.58
C ILE A 128 -4.93 13.51 -2.38
N ARG A 129 -6.08 14.18 -2.17
CA ARG A 129 -6.18 15.29 -1.21
C ARG A 129 -5.93 14.87 0.23
N TYR A 130 -6.32 13.66 0.59
CA TYR A 130 -6.07 13.01 1.87
C TYR A 130 -6.48 11.53 1.79
N ASP A 131 -6.00 10.73 2.73
CA ASP A 131 -6.39 9.33 2.85
C ASP A 131 -7.90 9.21 3.17
N GLY A 132 -8.64 8.45 2.36
CA GLY A 132 -10.10 8.36 2.50
C GLY A 132 -10.86 9.56 1.92
N ALA A 133 -10.23 10.33 1.03
CA ALA A 133 -10.96 11.24 0.13
C ALA A 133 -11.72 10.43 -0.94
N PRO A 134 -12.80 10.98 -1.55
CA PRO A 134 -13.55 10.27 -2.60
C PRO A 134 -12.68 9.76 -3.77
N GLU A 135 -11.67 10.53 -4.17
CA GLU A 135 -10.71 10.12 -5.20
C GLU A 135 -9.75 9.01 -4.75
N ASP A 136 -9.43 8.91 -3.45
CA ASP A 136 -8.65 7.79 -2.91
C ASP A 136 -9.48 6.50 -2.99
N LEU A 137 -10.77 6.56 -2.61
CA LEU A 137 -11.69 5.44 -2.77
C LEU A 137 -11.85 5.03 -4.23
N ALA A 138 -12.01 5.99 -5.14
CA ALA A 138 -12.09 5.70 -6.57
C ALA A 138 -10.81 5.00 -7.08
N LEU A 139 -9.63 5.42 -6.60
CA LEU A 139 -8.36 4.76 -6.89
C LEU A 139 -8.33 3.34 -6.30
N THR A 140 -8.78 3.14 -5.06
CA THR A 140 -8.90 1.80 -4.46
C THR A 140 -9.74 0.88 -5.34
N PHE A 141 -10.92 1.33 -5.79
CA PHE A 141 -11.78 0.56 -6.69
C PHE A 141 -11.07 0.24 -8.01
N ALA A 142 -10.46 1.23 -8.66
CA ALA A 142 -9.77 1.04 -9.93
C ALA A 142 -8.66 -0.01 -9.85
N LEU A 143 -7.91 -0.03 -8.74
CA LEU A 143 -6.83 -0.99 -8.50
C LEU A 143 -7.34 -2.36 -8.04
N ALA A 144 -8.41 -2.40 -7.25
CA ALA A 144 -8.94 -3.63 -6.65
C ALA A 144 -9.82 -4.44 -7.62
N VAL A 145 -10.52 -3.80 -8.56
CA VAL A 145 -11.40 -4.50 -9.51
C VAL A 145 -10.66 -5.58 -10.33
N PRO A 146 -9.48 -5.30 -10.94
CA PRO A 146 -8.71 -6.34 -11.61
C PRO A 146 -8.39 -7.54 -10.70
N ALA A 147 -8.04 -7.29 -9.44
CA ALA A 147 -7.78 -8.33 -8.47
C ALA A 147 -9.04 -9.14 -8.12
N ALA A 148 -10.18 -8.48 -7.92
CA ALA A 148 -11.45 -9.16 -7.66
C ALA A 148 -11.92 -10.04 -8.83
N LEU A 149 -11.63 -9.62 -10.07
CA LEU A 149 -11.94 -10.41 -11.28
C LEU A 149 -10.97 -11.58 -11.48
N THR A 150 -9.70 -11.43 -11.10
CA THR A 150 -8.66 -12.43 -11.31
C THR A 150 -8.66 -13.53 -10.25
N PHE A 151 -8.76 -13.16 -8.98
CA PHE A 151 -8.77 -14.12 -7.89
C PHE A 151 -10.17 -14.70 -7.65
N ASP A 152 -10.24 -15.88 -7.05
CA ASP A 152 -11.47 -16.57 -6.67
C ASP A 152 -11.49 -16.91 -5.17
N GLY A 153 -12.57 -17.57 -4.74
CA GLY A 153 -12.73 -18.05 -3.36
C GLY A 153 -12.47 -16.99 -2.29
N TRP A 154 -11.63 -17.35 -1.31
CA TRP A 154 -11.30 -16.52 -0.16
C TRP A 154 -10.47 -15.29 -0.52
N LEU A 155 -9.63 -15.35 -1.57
CA LEU A 155 -8.86 -14.18 -2.02
C LEU A 155 -9.78 -13.11 -2.58
N ARG A 156 -10.74 -13.48 -3.43
CA ARG A 156 -11.77 -12.55 -3.91
C ARG A 156 -12.55 -11.93 -2.75
N ALA A 157 -12.91 -12.75 -1.76
CA ALA A 157 -13.61 -12.25 -0.57
C ALA A 157 -12.79 -11.20 0.18
N ILE A 158 -11.47 -11.41 0.35
CA ILE A 158 -10.58 -10.40 0.96
C ILE A 158 -10.58 -9.09 0.16
N VAL A 159 -10.51 -9.15 -1.17
CA VAL A 159 -10.55 -7.93 -2.00
C VAL A 159 -11.85 -7.17 -1.80
N ILE A 160 -12.99 -7.87 -1.83
CA ILE A 160 -14.32 -7.28 -1.63
C ILE A 160 -14.43 -6.68 -0.22
N ILE A 161 -13.96 -7.38 0.81
CA ILE A 161 -13.94 -6.88 2.19
C ILE A 161 -13.08 -5.61 2.28
N GLY A 162 -11.90 -5.58 1.65
CA GLY A 162 -11.04 -4.42 1.60
C GLY A 162 -11.72 -3.19 0.97
N ILE A 163 -12.49 -3.39 -0.12
CA ILE A 163 -13.29 -2.34 -0.75
C ILE A 163 -14.38 -1.82 0.22
N VAL A 164 -15.09 -2.72 0.90
CA VAL A 164 -16.12 -2.34 1.89
C VAL A 164 -15.52 -1.53 3.03
N ILE A 165 -14.36 -1.96 3.55
CA ILE A 165 -13.60 -1.24 4.58
C ILE A 165 -13.20 0.15 4.07
N ALA A 166 -12.69 0.26 2.84
CA ALA A 166 -12.32 1.53 2.23
C ALA A 166 -13.51 2.50 2.13
N GLY A 167 -14.68 2.00 1.74
CA GLY A 167 -15.92 2.77 1.69
C GLY A 167 -16.35 3.27 3.06
N GLY A 168 -16.37 2.39 4.07
CA GLY A 168 -16.68 2.76 5.45
C GLY A 168 -15.69 3.78 6.01
N TYR A 169 -14.40 3.61 5.75
CA TYR A 169 -13.36 4.55 6.15
C TYR A 169 -13.56 5.91 5.49
N THR A 170 -13.81 5.95 4.18
CA THR A 170 -14.05 7.19 3.42
C THR A 170 -15.21 8.00 3.99
N ILE A 171 -16.32 7.33 4.35
CA ILE A 171 -17.49 7.97 4.96
C ILE A 171 -17.15 8.53 6.34
N THR A 172 -16.38 7.79 7.12
CA THR A 172 -16.12 8.10 8.54
C THR A 172 -14.87 8.95 8.77
N ARG A 173 -13.99 9.10 7.78
CA ARG A 173 -12.62 9.65 7.91
C ARG A 173 -12.52 10.96 8.69
N LYS A 174 -13.43 11.90 8.41
CA LYS A 174 -13.43 13.23 9.05
C LYS A 174 -13.96 13.24 10.48
N TYR A 175 -14.65 12.17 10.89
CA TYR A 175 -15.17 12.00 12.24
C TYR A 175 -14.18 11.26 13.14
N ILE A 176 -13.31 10.42 12.58
CA ILE A 176 -12.31 9.62 13.33
C ILE A 176 -11.51 10.47 14.34
N PRO A 177 -10.93 11.64 13.99
CA PRO A 177 -10.19 12.43 14.98
C PRO A 177 -11.03 12.82 16.20
N ARG A 178 -12.32 13.14 16.00
CA ARG A 178 -13.24 13.52 17.08
C ARG A 178 -13.54 12.36 18.03
N TRP A 179 -13.59 11.13 17.51
CA TRP A 179 -13.81 9.93 18.33
C TRP A 179 -12.60 9.54 19.17
N LEU A 180 -11.41 10.00 18.78
CA LEU A 180 -10.16 9.70 19.48
C LEU A 180 -9.83 10.73 20.58
N GLU A 181 -10.73 11.69 20.85
CA GLU A 181 -10.50 12.82 21.78
C GLU A 181 -9.20 13.61 21.48
N LEU A 182 -8.85 13.74 20.19
CA LEU A 182 -7.68 14.48 19.67
C LEU A 182 -8.07 15.70 18.83
#